data_AF-A0A7Y5RTY8-F1
#
_entry.id   AF-A0A7Y5RTY8-F1
#
_cell.length_a   1.000
_cell.length_b   1.000
_cell.length_c   1.000
_cell.angle_alpha   90.00
_cell.angle_beta   90.00
_cell.angle_gamma   90.00
#
_symmetry.space_group_name_H-M   'P 1'
#
loop_
_entity.id
_entity.type
_entity.pdbx_description
1 polymer ?
#
loop_
_entity_poly.entity_id
_entity_poly.type
_entity_poly.pdbx_seq_one_letter_code
_entity_poly.pdbx_strand_id
1 'polypeptide(L)'
;MAHVYLETSFFSACVSTRTNPRSIAWRETSTEWWQTQAPRHELFVSDEVVAELSHPDFAMANAALEMLRGLQLLELTVEVRGLRKFSFARESCPVHP
;
A
#
# COMPACT_ATOMS: atom_id res chain seq x y z
N MET A 1 -20.54 -5.99 -3.43
CA MET A 1 -19.87 -5.01 -2.56
C MET A 1 -19.00 -5.81 -1.59
N ALA A 2 -17.73 -5.45 -1.43
CA ALA A 2 -16.75 -6.21 -0.66
C ALA A 2 -15.89 -5.24 0.16
N HIS A 3 -15.26 -5.75 1.22
CA HIS A 3 -14.24 -5.03 1.98
C HIS A 3 -12.89 -5.27 1.32
N VAL A 4 -12.21 -4.20 0.91
CA VAL A 4 -10.93 -4.26 0.22
C VAL A 4 -9.90 -3.51 1.05
N TYR A 5 -8.83 -4.22 1.41
CA TYR A 5 -7.70 -3.64 2.08
C TYR A 5 -6.63 -3.25 1.04
N LEU A 6 -6.12 -2.02 1.14
CA LEU A 6 -5.15 -1.45 0.21
C LEU A 6 -3.78 -1.31 0.88
N GLU A 7 -2.78 -1.89 0.24
CA GLU A 7 -1.39 -1.90 0.70
C GLU A 7 -0.58 -0.74 0.13
N THR A 8 0.54 -0.39 0.77
CA THR A 8 1.45 0.68 0.34
C THR A 8 1.85 0.56 -1.13
N SER A 9 2.08 -0.67 -1.60
CA SER A 9 2.45 -0.97 -2.98
C SER A 9 1.40 -0.54 -4.01
N PHE A 10 0.11 -0.59 -3.65
CA PHE A 10 -0.98 -0.11 -4.52
C PHE A 10 -0.88 1.41 -4.72
N PHE A 11 -0.74 2.16 -3.63
CA PHE A 11 -0.59 3.61 -3.71
C PHE A 11 0.69 4.00 -4.46
N SER A 12 1.80 3.29 -4.19
CA SER A 12 3.07 3.46 -4.92
C SER A 12 2.90 3.26 -6.42
N ALA A 13 2.13 2.26 -6.85
CA ALA A 13 1.84 2.02 -8.26
C ALA A 13 1.03 3.18 -8.88
N CYS A 14 -0.03 3.63 -8.20
CA CYS A 14 -0.88 4.74 -8.65
C CYS A 14 -0.10 6.05 -8.88
N VAL A 15 0.83 6.39 -7.98
CA VAL A 15 1.56 7.67 -8.04
C VAL A 15 2.94 7.56 -8.70
N SER A 16 3.36 6.37 -9.13
CA SER A 16 4.67 6.15 -9.71
C SER A 16 4.93 7.06 -10.90
N THR A 17 6.08 7.74 -10.95
CA THR A 17 6.52 8.50 -12.13
C THR A 17 7.52 7.75 -13.00
N ARG A 18 7.83 6.49 -12.65
CA ARG A 18 8.77 5.67 -13.41
C ARG A 18 8.21 5.37 -14.80
N THR A 19 9.09 5.35 -15.80
CA THR A 19 8.75 5.24 -17.23
C THR A 19 9.10 3.88 -17.83
N ASN A 20 9.62 2.93 -17.03
CA ASN A 20 9.82 1.58 -17.53
C ASN A 20 8.46 0.91 -17.81
N PRO A 21 8.36 0.02 -18.82
CA PRO A 21 7.09 -0.56 -19.25
C PRO A 21 6.27 -1.20 -18.12
N ARG A 22 6.92 -1.88 -17.18
CA ARG A 22 6.26 -2.50 -16.02
C ARG A 22 5.60 -1.46 -15.11
N SER A 23 6.29 -0.37 -14.82
CA SER A 23 5.77 0.70 -13.96
C SER A 23 4.62 1.44 -14.61
N ILE A 24 4.66 1.62 -15.94
CA ILE A 24 3.55 2.20 -16.70
C ILE A 24 2.32 1.30 -16.60
N ALA A 25 2.46 0.01 -16.90
CA ALA A 25 1.34 -0.94 -16.83
C ALA A 25 0.71 -1.00 -15.43
N TRP A 26 1.53 -1.07 -14.37
CA TRP A 26 1.02 -1.07 -12.99
C TRP A 26 0.31 0.23 -12.62
N ARG A 27 0.84 1.39 -13.05
CA ARG A 27 0.18 2.67 -12.81
C ARG A 27 -1.17 2.74 -13.51
N GLU A 28 -1.23 2.33 -14.78
CA GLU A 28 -2.46 2.34 -15.57
C GLU A 28 -3.51 1.43 -14.95
N THR A 29 -3.17 0.16 -14.67
CA THR A 29 -4.11 -0.80 -14.07
C THR A 29 -4.57 -0.36 -12.68
N SER A 30 -3.68 0.15 -11.83
CA SER A 30 -4.04 0.56 -10.46
C SER A 30 -4.89 1.83 -10.47
N THR A 31 -4.59 2.78 -11.36
CA THR A 31 -5.38 4.02 -11.52
C THR A 31 -6.76 3.73 -12.10
N GLU A 32 -6.85 2.84 -13.10
CA GLU A 32 -8.12 2.40 -13.67
C GLU A 32 -8.99 1.72 -12.60
N TRP A 33 -8.41 0.81 -11.81
CA TRP A 33 -9.13 0.18 -10.70
C TRP A 33 -9.57 1.22 -9.66
N TRP A 34 -8.71 2.18 -9.32
CA TRP A 34 -9.04 3.26 -8.38
C TRP A 34 -10.25 4.07 -8.86
N GLN A 35 -10.33 4.37 -10.15
CA GLN A 35 -11.41 5.17 -10.72
C GLN A 35 -12.71 4.38 -10.90
N THR A 36 -12.61 3.10 -11.26
CA THR A 36 -13.78 2.31 -11.71
C THR A 36 -14.33 1.34 -10.67
N GLN A 37 -13.46 0.78 -9.82
CA GLN A 37 -13.83 -0.25 -8.83
C GLN A 37 -13.84 0.27 -7.41
N ALA A 38 -12.90 1.14 -7.03
CA ALA A 38 -12.79 1.62 -5.65
C ALA A 38 -14.10 2.22 -5.10
N PRO A 39 -14.90 3.02 -5.86
CA PRO A 39 -16.18 3.54 -5.38
C PRO A 39 -17.27 2.48 -5.14
N ARG A 40 -17.04 1.22 -5.54
CA ARG A 40 -18.00 0.10 -5.45
C ARG A 40 -17.71 -0.81 -4.23
N HIS A 41 -16.72 -0.45 -3.43
CA HIS A 41 -16.19 -1.25 -2.32
C HIS A 41 -16.01 -0.38 -1.08
N GLU A 42 -15.94 -1.03 0.08
CA GLU A 42 -15.49 -0.38 1.31
C GLU A 42 -13.98 -0.58 1.41
N LEU A 43 -13.26 0.53 1.52
CA LEU A 43 -11.81 0.56 1.40
C LEU A 43 -11.16 0.82 2.75
N PHE A 44 -10.16 0.00 3.07
CA PHE A 44 -9.44 0.02 4.33
C PHE A 44 -7.93 0.12 4.13
N VAL A 45 -7.25 0.82 5.02
CA VAL A 45 -5.78 0.89 5.12
C VAL A 45 -5.36 0.67 6.57
N SER A 46 -4.10 0.35 6.82
CA SER A 46 -3.54 0.18 8.16
C SER A 46 -2.69 1.37 8.58
N ASP A 47 -2.39 1.48 9.87
CA ASP A 47 -1.42 2.45 10.40
C ASP A 47 -0.04 2.27 9.77
N GLU A 48 0.35 1.03 9.46
CA GLU A 48 1.61 0.72 8.77
C GLU A 48 1.66 1.33 7.37
N VAL A 49 0.56 1.26 6.60
CA VAL A 49 0.48 1.91 5.28
C VAL A 49 0.63 3.42 5.40
N VAL A 50 -0.04 4.05 6.38
CA VAL A 50 0.12 5.49 6.63
C VAL A 50 1.57 5.83 6.97
N ALA A 51 2.21 5.03 7.83
CA ALA A 51 3.60 5.24 8.23
C ALA A 51 4.60 5.09 7.08
N GLU A 52 4.42 4.07 6.23
CA GLU A 52 5.28 3.85 5.05
C GLU A 52 5.14 4.97 4.01
N LEU A 53 3.91 5.41 3.73
CA LEU A 53 3.64 6.50 2.79
C LEU A 53 4.11 7.86 3.31
N SER A 54 4.14 8.04 4.63
CA SER A 54 4.64 9.26 5.28
C SER A 54 6.16 9.29 5.43
N HIS A 55 6.87 8.21 5.07
CA HIS A 55 8.32 8.15 5.19
C HIS A 55 8.98 9.20 4.27
N PRO A 56 10.00 9.96 4.73
CA PRO A 56 10.62 11.03 3.94
C PRO A 56 11.16 10.59 2.58
N ASP A 57 11.63 9.34 2.48
CA ASP A 57 12.17 8.75 1.25
C ASP A 57 11.10 8.20 0.31
N PHE A 58 9.82 8.24 0.69
CA PHE A 58 8.75 7.75 -0.16
C PHE A 58 8.53 8.72 -1.34
N ALA A 59 8.83 8.25 -2.55
CA ALA A 59 8.64 9.03 -3.76
C ALA A 59 7.16 9.36 -3.95
N MET A 60 6.85 10.64 -4.20
CA MET A 60 5.47 11.12 -4.36
C MET A 60 4.58 10.92 -3.11
N ALA A 61 5.18 10.97 -1.90
CA ALA A 61 4.48 10.87 -0.62
C ALA A 61 3.21 11.72 -0.56
N ASN A 62 3.30 13.00 -0.93
CA ASN A 62 2.14 13.89 -0.95
C ASN A 62 1.00 13.32 -1.78
N ALA A 63 1.24 12.95 -3.04
CA ALA A 63 0.20 12.39 -3.91
C ALA A 63 -0.41 11.11 -3.34
N ALA A 64 0.41 10.24 -2.74
CA ALA A 64 -0.09 9.00 -2.12
C ALA A 64 -0.93 9.27 -0.87
N LEU A 65 -0.49 10.17 0.01
CA LEU A 65 -1.24 10.60 1.19
C LEU A 65 -2.57 11.25 0.82
N GLU A 66 -2.63 11.99 -0.29
CA GLU A 66 -3.89 12.57 -0.77
C GLU A 66 -4.92 11.51 -1.18
N MET A 67 -4.46 10.34 -1.64
CA MET A 67 -5.35 9.21 -1.95
C MET A 67 -5.93 8.55 -0.70
N LEU A 68 -5.28 8.69 0.47
CA LEU A 68 -5.79 8.14 1.73
C LEU A 68 -6.98 8.93 2.28
N ARG A 69 -7.23 10.14 1.76
CA ARG A 69 -8.32 10.98 2.25
C ARG A 69 -9.68 10.31 2.06
N GLY A 70 -10.35 10.06 3.17
CA GLY A 70 -11.67 9.41 3.19
C GLY A 70 -11.64 7.89 3.23
N LEU A 71 -10.46 7.26 3.28
CA LEU A 71 -10.34 5.82 3.52
C LEU A 71 -10.54 5.49 4.99
N GLN A 72 -11.07 4.30 5.27
CA GLN A 72 -11.23 3.82 6.63
C GLN A 72 -9.90 3.26 7.14
N LEU A 73 -9.50 3.68 8.34
CA LEU A 73 -8.35 3.09 9.02
C LEU A 73 -8.79 1.81 9.73
N LEU A 74 -8.11 0.71 9.46
CA LEU A 74 -8.38 -0.56 10.10
C LEU A 74 -7.94 -0.48 11.57
N GLU A 75 -8.90 -0.53 12.49
CA GLU A 75 -8.59 -0.64 13.91
C GLU A 75 -7.92 -2.00 14.16
N LEU A 76 -6.61 -1.99 14.40
CA LEU A 76 -5.90 -3.15 14.88
C LEU A 76 -6.47 -3.52 16.27
N THR A 77 -7.24 -4.59 16.36
CA THR A 77 -7.67 -5.13 17.66
C THR A 77 -6.44 -5.70 18.39
N VAL A 78 -6.51 -5.79 19.74
CA VAL A 78 -5.39 -6.21 20.61
C VAL A 78 -4.83 -7.58 20.19
N GLU A 79 -5.68 -8.43 19.63
CA GLU A 79 -5.38 -9.80 19.20
C GLU A 79 -4.46 -9.84 17.98
N VAL A 80 -4.62 -8.92 17.03
CA VAL A 80 -3.80 -8.86 15.80
C VAL A 80 -2.39 -8.33 16.10
N ARG A 81 -2.25 -7.41 17.08
CA ARG A 81 -0.93 -6.92 17.54
C ARG A 81 -0.05 -8.03 18.12
N GLY A 82 -0.65 -9.11 18.64
CA GLY A 82 0.07 -10.29 19.12
C GLY A 82 0.83 -11.04 18.02
N LEU A 83 0.33 -10.99 16.78
CA LEU A 83 0.93 -11.68 15.63
C LEU A 83 2.16 -10.95 15.07
N ARG A 84 2.31 -9.65 15.36
CA ARG A 84 3.43 -8.82 14.90
C ARG A 84 4.76 -9.13 15.62
N LYS A 85 4.75 -9.98 16.66
CA LYS A 85 5.96 -10.37 17.42
C LYS A 85 6.87 -11.37 16.69
N PHE A 86 6.62 -11.73 15.43
CA PHE A 86 7.47 -12.68 14.71
C PHE A 86 7.68 -12.35 13.23
N SER A 87 8.49 -11.32 12.94
CA SER A 87 9.36 -11.30 11.76
C SER A 87 10.24 -10.05 11.73
N PHE A 88 11.46 -10.19 12.25
CA PHE A 88 12.65 -9.57 11.65
C PHE A 88 13.91 -10.28 12.16
N ALA A 89 13.97 -11.61 12.01
CA ALA A 89 15.26 -12.27 11.89
C ALA A 89 15.67 -12.10 10.43
N ARG A 90 16.54 -11.12 10.18
CA ARG A 90 17.25 -10.97 8.92
C ARG A 90 18.25 -12.14 8.83
N GLU A 91 17.75 -13.34 8.57
CA GLU A 91 18.60 -14.43 8.09
C GLU A 91 18.89 -14.12 6.62
N SER A 92 20.14 -13.72 6.41
CA SER A 92 20.82 -13.66 5.13
C SER A 92 20.31 -14.75 4.20
N CYS A 93 19.61 -14.37 3.14
CA CYS A 93 19.33 -15.26 2.03
C CYS A 93 20.69 -15.75 1.48
N PRO A 94 21.03 -17.05 1.55
CA PRO A 94 22.30 -17.52 1.03
C PRO A 94 22.25 -17.38 -0.49
N VAL A 95 23.09 -16.51 -1.02
CA VAL A 95 23.48 -16.57 -2.43
C VAL A 95 24.24 -17.87 -2.62
N HIS A 96 23.59 -18.86 -3.23
CA HIS A 96 24.28 -20.06 -3.70
C HIS A 96 25.10 -19.72 -4.96
N PRO A 97 26.27 -20.38 -5.13
CA PRO A 97 27.29 -20.03 -6.13
C PRO A 97 26.84 -20.28 -7.58
#